data_AF-A0A8I6XKZ0-F1
#
_entry.id   AF-A0A8I6XKZ0-F1
#
_cell.length_a   1.000
_cell.length_b   1.000
_cell.length_c   1.000
_cell.angle_alpha   90.00
_cell.angle_beta   90.00
_cell.angle_gamma   90.00
#
_symmetry.space_group_name_H-M   'P 1'
#
loop_
_entity.id
_entity.type
_entity.pdbx_description
1 polymer ?
#
loop_
_entity_poly.entity_id
_entity_poly.type
_entity_poly.pdbx_seq_one_letter_code
_entity_poly.pdbx_strand_id
1 'polypeptide(L)'
;MQFIYILPGWDGSAHDGRVLRDAISRPNGLRVPEDQYYLVDVGYTNARGCLAPYRGQRYHLGGWTPQKPPRSVEEYFHMRHARA
;
A
#
# COMPACT_ATOMS: atom_id res chain seq x y z
N MET A 1 -7.56 -15.54 -6.77
CA MET A 1 -6.68 -14.35 -6.91
C MET A 1 -6.79 -13.87 -8.34
N GLN A 2 -7.08 -12.59 -8.57
CA GLN A 2 -7.15 -11.99 -9.90
C GLN A 2 -6.09 -10.89 -9.97
N PHE A 3 -5.25 -10.94 -11.01
CA PHE A 3 -4.22 -9.93 -11.24
C PHE A 3 -4.68 -8.99 -12.36
N ILE A 4 -4.56 -7.69 -12.13
CA ILE A 4 -4.87 -6.65 -13.13
C ILE A 4 -3.61 -6.14 -13.85
N TYR A 5 -2.43 -6.40 -13.27
CA TYR A 5 -1.13 -5.97 -13.80
C TYR A 5 -0.02 -6.85 -13.22
N ILE A 6 0.97 -7.20 -14.03
CA ILE A 6 2.16 -7.97 -13.63
C ILE A 6 3.39 -7.34 -14.29
N LEU A 7 4.44 -7.08 -13.52
CA LEU A 7 5.72 -6.57 -14.01
C LEU A 7 6.85 -7.53 -13.61
N PRO A 8 7.21 -8.50 -14.48
CA PRO A 8 8.32 -9.41 -14.24
C PRO A 8 9.68 -8.77 -14.56
N GLY A 9 10.77 -9.44 -14.18
CA GLY A 9 12.14 -9.07 -14.60
C GLY A 9 12.91 -8.17 -13.64
N TRP A 10 12.43 -8.00 -12.41
CA TRP A 10 13.18 -7.32 -11.35
C TRP A 10 13.97 -8.32 -10.52
N ASP A 11 15.16 -7.91 -10.09
CA ASP A 11 15.95 -8.63 -9.10
C ASP A 11 15.22 -8.68 -7.75
N GLY A 12 15.39 -9.77 -6.99
CA GLY A 12 14.74 -9.94 -5.68
C GLY A 12 15.15 -8.92 -4.62
N SER A 13 16.27 -8.22 -4.82
CA SER A 13 16.76 -7.13 -3.95
C SER A 13 16.33 -5.73 -4.39
N ALA A 14 15.56 -5.61 -5.48
CA ALA A 14 15.14 -4.33 -5.99
C ALA A 14 14.27 -3.56 -4.98
N HIS A 15 14.51 -2.25 -4.86
CA HIS A 15 13.68 -1.40 -4.02
C HIS A 15 12.25 -1.28 -4.57
N ASP A 16 11.26 -1.56 -3.73
CA ASP A 16 9.83 -1.44 -3.99
C ASP A 16 9.44 -0.13 -4.71
N GLY A 17 9.93 1.01 -4.21
CA GLY A 17 9.65 2.31 -4.82
C GLY A 17 10.15 2.45 -6.26
N ARG A 18 11.25 1.77 -6.62
CA ARG A 18 11.77 1.75 -8.00
C ARG A 18 10.90 0.87 -8.90
N VAL A 19 10.47 -0.29 -8.40
CA VAL A 19 9.55 -1.20 -9.10
C VAL A 19 8.22 -0.51 -9.38
N LEU A 20 7.63 0.15 -8.38
CA LEU A 20 6.36 0.88 -8.54
C LEU A 20 6.48 2.05 -9.53
N ARG A 21 7.57 2.81 -9.45
CA ARG A 21 7.79 3.93 -10.36
C ARG A 21 7.90 3.45 -11.81
N ASP A 22 8.63 2.37 -12.06
CA ASP A 22 8.70 1.78 -13.39
C ASP A 22 7.32 1.32 -13.85
N ALA A 23 6.60 0.56 -13.01
CA ALA A 23 5.26 0.08 -13.30
C ALA A 23 4.30 1.19 -13.75
N ILE A 24 4.30 2.34 -13.08
CA ILE A 24 3.41 3.48 -13.39
C ILE A 24 3.88 4.25 -14.63
N SER A 25 5.18 4.36 -14.84
CA SER A 25 5.74 5.21 -15.92
C SER A 25 5.64 4.62 -17.33
N ARG A 26 5.39 3.31 -17.45
CA ARG A 26 5.29 2.62 -18.74
C ARG A 26 4.05 3.07 -19.53
N PRO A 27 4.10 3.13 -20.88
CA PRO A 27 2.94 3.50 -21.70
C PRO A 27 1.69 2.66 -21.39
N ASN A 28 1.86 1.35 -21.24
CA ASN A 28 0.82 0.39 -20.81
C ASN A 28 1.06 -0.07 -19.36
N GLY A 29 1.52 0.86 -18.52
CA GLY A 29 1.86 0.62 -17.13
C GLY A 29 0.65 0.40 -16.22
N LEU A 30 0.93 0.16 -14.94
CA LEU A 30 -0.09 0.10 -13.89
C LEU A 30 -0.88 1.42 -13.87
N ARG A 31 -2.20 1.32 -14.06
CA ARG A 31 -3.11 2.47 -14.00
C ARG A 31 -3.95 2.36 -12.74
N VAL A 32 -4.00 3.46 -11.99
CA VAL A 32 -4.96 3.63 -10.90
C VAL A 32 -6.14 4.40 -11.47
N PRO A 33 -7.39 3.90 -11.35
CA PRO A 33 -8.57 4.66 -11.76
C PRO A 33 -8.62 6.02 -11.08
N GLU A 34 -9.20 7.02 -11.76
CA GLU A 34 -9.42 8.33 -11.18
C GLU A 34 -10.27 8.21 -9.90
N ASP A 35 -9.95 9.01 -8.90
CA ASP A 35 -10.56 9.01 -7.57
C ASP A 35 -10.43 7.71 -6.75
N GLN A 36 -9.53 6.80 -7.17
CA GLN A 36 -9.20 5.59 -6.42
C GLN A 36 -7.73 5.57 -5.97
N TYR A 37 -7.47 4.75 -4.96
CA TYR A 37 -6.14 4.49 -4.44
C TYR A 37 -5.95 3.00 -4.19
N TYR A 38 -4.80 2.48 -4.59
CA TYR A 38 -4.33 1.18 -4.15
C TYR A 38 -3.67 1.29 -2.78
N LEU A 39 -4.01 0.37 -1.89
CA LEU A 39 -3.31 0.18 -0.63
C LEU A 39 -2.03 -0.61 -0.90
N VAL A 40 -0.89 -0.07 -0.46
CA VAL A 40 0.44 -0.63 -0.73
C VAL A 40 1.18 -0.94 0.58
N ASP A 41 2.19 -1.79 0.51
CA ASP A 41 3.01 -2.12 1.68
C ASP A 41 3.87 -0.94 2.14
N VAL A 42 4.33 -0.97 3.40
CA VAL A 42 5.15 0.07 4.06
C VAL A 42 6.49 0.34 3.38
N GLY A 43 6.96 -0.61 2.56
CA GLY A 43 8.15 -0.47 1.70
C GLY A 43 7.96 0.52 0.55
N TYR A 44 6.71 0.80 0.17
CA TYR A 44 6.39 1.77 -0.88
C TYR A 44 6.27 3.19 -0.33
N THR A 45 6.50 4.17 -1.20
CA THR A 45 6.31 5.59 -0.88
C THR A 45 4.90 6.02 -1.27
N ASN A 46 4.27 6.88 -0.46
CA ASN A 46 3.00 7.52 -0.81
C ASN A 46 3.14 8.29 -2.13
N ALA A 47 2.19 8.08 -3.03
CA ALA A 47 2.14 8.74 -4.33
C ALA A 47 0.67 8.89 -4.77
N ARG A 48 0.42 9.68 -5.81
CA ARG A 48 -0.93 9.75 -6.39
C ARG A 48 -1.37 8.33 -6.80
N GLY A 49 -2.50 7.89 -6.28
CA GLY A 49 -3.05 6.56 -6.53
C GLY A 49 -2.49 5.42 -5.66
N CYS A 50 -1.54 5.69 -4.75
CA CYS A 50 -0.98 4.68 -3.83
C CYS A 50 -0.89 5.21 -2.39
N LEU A 51 -1.48 4.48 -1.44
CA LEU A 51 -1.45 4.81 -0.02
C LEU A 51 -0.74 3.71 0.77
N ALA A 52 0.40 4.04 1.34
CA ALA A 52 1.15 3.21 2.27
C ALA A 52 0.69 3.48 3.72
N PRO A 53 0.85 2.52 4.63
CA PRO A 53 0.65 2.76 6.05
C PRO A 53 1.63 3.83 6.58
N TYR A 54 1.12 4.68 7.48
CA TYR A 54 1.93 5.52 8.35
C TYR A 54 2.97 4.70 9.12
N ARG A 55 4.17 5.27 9.27
CA ARG A 55 5.25 4.63 10.03
C ARG A 55 5.12 4.95 11.51
N GLY A 56 5.59 4.02 12.35
CA GLY A 56 5.65 4.21 13.81
C GLY A 56 4.30 4.13 14.53
N GLN A 57 3.22 3.78 13.83
CA GLN A 57 1.91 3.54 14.45
C GLN A 57 1.60 2.04 14.46
N ARG A 58 0.67 1.62 15.32
CA ARG A 58 0.17 0.25 15.34
C ARG A 58 -0.50 -0.07 14.01
N TYR A 59 -0.20 -1.25 13.44
CA TYR A 59 -0.72 -1.69 12.14
C TYR A 59 -1.35 -3.08 12.18
N HIS A 60 -0.67 -4.05 12.81
CA HIS A 60 -1.05 -5.46 12.75
C HIS A 60 -2.46 -5.75 13.29
N LEU A 61 -3.21 -6.59 12.56
CA LEU A 61 -4.61 -6.92 12.86
C LEU A 61 -4.84 -7.43 14.29
N GLY A 62 -3.93 -8.24 14.82
CA GLY A 62 -4.01 -8.78 16.18
C GLY A 62 -3.90 -7.73 17.28
N GLY A 63 -3.50 -6.49 16.95
CA GLY A 63 -3.40 -5.39 17.89
C GLY A 63 -4.73 -4.69 18.19
N TRP A 64 -5.81 -4.98 17.46
CA TRP A 64 -7.08 -4.27 17.56
C TRP A 64 -8.13 -5.11 18.30
N THR A 65 -8.61 -4.63 19.44
CA THR A 65 -9.72 -5.24 20.20
C THR A 65 -10.68 -4.15 20.66
N PRO A 66 -11.92 -4.48 21.11
CA PRO A 66 -12.83 -3.49 21.69
C PRO A 66 -12.23 -2.71 22.86
N GLN A 67 -11.32 -3.33 23.64
CA GLN A 67 -10.61 -2.69 24.75
C GLN A 67 -9.39 -1.88 24.31
N LYS A 68 -8.92 -2.07 23.07
CA LYS A 68 -7.76 -1.37 22.49
C LYS A 68 -8.12 -0.75 21.13
N PRO A 69 -9.11 0.16 21.07
CA PRO A 69 -9.52 0.79 19.82
C PRO A 69 -8.37 1.65 19.25
N PRO A 70 -8.47 2.06 17.97
CA PRO A 70 -7.61 3.09 17.43
C PRO A 70 -7.67 4.38 18.26
N ARG A 71 -6.51 4.98 18.51
CA ARG A 71 -6.36 6.20 19.32
C ARG A 71 -6.12 7.46 18.49
N SER A 72 -5.87 7.30 17.19
CA SER A 72 -5.64 8.39 16.26
C SER A 72 -6.25 8.08 14.89
N VAL A 73 -6.29 9.09 14.01
CA VAL A 73 -6.75 8.93 12.63
C VAL A 73 -5.84 7.99 11.83
N GLU A 74 -4.54 7.99 12.12
CA GLU A 74 -3.54 7.10 11.52
C GLU A 74 -3.74 5.65 11.96
N GLU A 75 -3.95 5.39 13.27
CA GLU A 75 -4.28 4.04 13.75
C GLU A 75 -5.61 3.55 13.16
N TYR A 76 -6.60 4.45 13.01
CA TYR A 76 -7.88 4.09 12.40
C TYR A 76 -7.69 3.72 10.94
N PHE A 77 -6.93 4.54 10.18
CA PHE A 77 -6.54 4.23 8.81
C PHE A 77 -5.86 2.87 8.71
N HIS A 78 -4.88 2.56 9.57
CA HIS A 78 -4.20 1.27 9.58
C HIS A 78 -5.08 0.09 9.91
N MET A 79 -5.97 0.24 10.89
CA MET A 79 -6.93 -0.81 11.20
C MET A 79 -7.80 -1.13 9.98
N ARG A 80 -8.19 -0.12 9.20
CA ARG A 80 -8.95 -0.33 7.95
C ARG A 80 -8.06 -0.89 6.84
N HIS A 81 -6.85 -0.37 6.67
CA HIS A 81 -5.88 -0.81 5.66
C HIS A 81 -5.50 -2.28 5.83
N ALA A 82 -5.23 -2.72 7.06
CA ALA A 82 -4.85 -4.11 7.34
C ALA A 82 -6.02 -5.10 7.18
N ARG A 83 -7.27 -4.62 7.14
CA ARG A 83 -8.50 -5.43 6.95
C ARG A 83 -8.95 -5.49 5.49
N ALA A 84 -8.31 -4.73 4.60
CA ALA A 84 -8.68 -4.63 3.20
C ALA A 84 -8.40 -5.92 2.42
#